data_AF-A0A925R4C8-F1
#
_entry.id   AF-A0A925R4C8-F1
#
_cell.length_a   1.000
_cell.length_b   1.000
_cell.length_c   1.000
_cell.angle_alpha   90.00
_cell.angle_beta   90.00
_cell.angle_gamma   90.00
#
_symmetry.space_group_name_H-M   'P 1'
#
loop_
_entity.id
_entity.type
_entity.pdbx_description
1 polymer ?
#
loop_
_entity_poly.entity_id
_entity_poly.type
_entity_poly.pdbx_seq_one_letter_code
_entity_poly.pdbx_strand_id
1 'polypeptide(L)'
;MSPLPPPKYQVLGKAEGKGCGSLGVLGSPYNAFPMGLNGRVEAAYRQAVASVPEATGLINVSVSENWSWWFIATSRCTTIKGDAIKEQK
;
A
#
# COMPACT_ATOMS: atom_id res chain seq x y z
N MET A 1 -3.17 -2.29 -16.19
CA MET A 1 -4.43 -2.93 -15.76
C MET A 1 -4.18 -3.65 -14.44
N SER A 2 -5.08 -3.53 -13.47
CA SER A 2 -5.08 -4.41 -12.29
C SER A 2 -5.46 -5.83 -12.73
N PRO A 3 -4.89 -6.88 -12.11
CA PRO A 3 -5.26 -8.26 -12.42
C PRO A 3 -6.75 -8.49 -12.13
N LEU A 4 -7.39 -9.31 -12.97
CA LEU A 4 -8.76 -9.75 -12.75
C LEU A 4 -8.82 -10.62 -11.49
N PRO A 5 -9.92 -10.56 -10.71
CA PRO A 5 -10.14 -11.49 -9.62
C PRO A 5 -10.13 -12.94 -10.13
N PRO A 6 -9.70 -13.90 -9.30
CA PRO A 6 -9.79 -15.32 -9.66
C PRO A 6 -11.25 -15.73 -9.92
N PRO A 7 -11.51 -16.77 -10.72
CA PRO A 7 -12.87 -17.16 -11.11
C PRO A 7 -13.72 -17.71 -9.95
N LYS A 8 -13.08 -18.22 -8.89
CA LYS A 8 -13.74 -18.69 -7.67
C LYS A 8 -13.03 -18.10 -6.45
N TYR A 9 -13.75 -17.33 -5.64
CA TYR A 9 -13.23 -16.76 -4.41
C TYR A 9 -14.32 -16.57 -3.37
N GLN A 10 -13.89 -16.51 -2.11
CA GLN A 10 -14.72 -16.12 -0.98
C GLN A 10 -14.26 -14.76 -0.47
N VAL A 11 -15.21 -13.84 -0.24
CA VAL A 11 -14.93 -12.57 0.44
C VAL A 11 -14.84 -12.82 1.94
N LEU A 12 -13.71 -12.44 2.54
CA LEU A 12 -13.41 -12.62 3.95
C LEU A 12 -13.69 -11.39 4.82
N GLY A 13 -13.82 -10.21 4.20
CA GLY A 13 -14.12 -8.97 4.90
C GLY A 13 -13.36 -7.77 4.36
N LYS A 14 -13.37 -6.66 5.10
CA LYS A 14 -12.63 -5.45 4.75
C LYS A 14 -11.17 -5.57 5.21
N ALA A 15 -10.25 -5.14 4.34
CA ALA A 15 -8.82 -5.17 4.57
C ALA A 15 -8.24 -3.76 4.47
N GLU A 16 -7.23 -3.46 5.29
CA GLU A 16 -6.56 -2.17 5.30
C GLU A 16 -5.08 -2.30 5.68
N GLY A 17 -4.22 -1.61 4.94
CA GLY A 17 -2.79 -1.59 5.21
C GLY A 17 -2.17 -0.25 4.84
N LYS A 18 -1.08 0.11 5.53
CA LYS A 18 -0.44 1.42 5.38
C LYS A 18 1.08 1.29 5.28
N GLY A 19 1.63 1.70 4.15
CA GLY A 19 3.07 1.78 3.93
C GLY A 19 3.51 3.24 3.81
N CYS A 20 4.55 3.61 4.53
CA CYS A 20 5.11 4.97 4.48
C CYS A 20 6.55 4.95 3.98
N GLY A 21 6.93 6.01 3.29
CA GLY A 21 8.33 6.33 3.03
C GLY A 21 8.53 7.83 3.05
N SER A 22 9.78 8.24 3.00
CA SER A 22 10.15 9.65 2.99
C SER A 22 11.17 9.96 1.91
N LEU A 23 11.20 11.22 1.51
CA LEU A 23 12.17 11.79 0.60
C LEU A 23 12.86 12.93 1.36
N GLY A 24 14.09 12.67 1.84
CA GLY A 24 14.91 13.68 2.52
C GLY A 24 15.70 14.52 1.53
N VAL A 25 15.94 15.80 1.83
CA VAL A 25 16.73 16.72 0.99
C VAL A 25 18.22 16.64 1.37
N LEU A 26 19.10 16.35 0.40
CA LEU A 26 20.57 16.27 0.59
C LEU A 26 21.32 17.57 0.23
N GLY A 27 20.65 18.72 0.22
CA GLY A 27 21.28 20.05 0.05
C GLY A 27 21.23 20.65 -1.36
N SER A 28 20.70 19.94 -2.35
CA SER A 28 20.36 20.49 -3.68
C SER A 28 18.92 20.10 -4.03
N PRO A 29 18.13 20.95 -4.73
CA PRO A 29 16.72 20.69 -5.05
C PRO A 29 16.48 19.40 -5.86
N TYR A 30 17.53 18.81 -6.42
CA TYR A 30 17.47 17.57 -7.20
C TYR A 30 18.13 16.37 -6.53
N ASN A 31 18.78 16.55 -5.37
CA ASN A 31 19.40 15.46 -4.61
C ASN A 31 18.51 15.12 -3.42
N ALA A 32 17.80 14.00 -3.54
CA ALA A 32 16.91 13.54 -2.51
C ALA A 32 17.18 12.06 -2.19
N PHE A 33 17.13 11.72 -0.91
CA PHE A 33 17.36 10.35 -0.42
C PHE A 33 16.01 9.67 -0.14
N PRO A 34 15.57 8.70 -0.97
CA PRO A 34 14.35 7.97 -0.72
C PRO A 34 14.55 6.91 0.38
N MET A 35 13.80 7.02 1.46
CA MET A 35 13.75 6.03 2.54
C MET A 35 12.42 5.31 2.50
N GLY A 36 12.39 4.05 2.07
CA GLY A 36 11.16 3.26 1.99
C GLY A 36 10.12 3.77 0.98
N LEU A 37 10.42 4.86 0.26
CA LEU A 37 9.46 5.53 -0.62
C LEU A 37 9.01 4.64 -1.78
N ASN A 38 9.92 3.90 -2.41
CA ASN A 38 9.59 3.04 -3.55
C ASN A 38 8.81 1.79 -3.14
N GLY A 39 9.05 1.28 -1.92
CA GLY A 39 8.37 0.09 -1.38
C GLY A 39 7.03 0.38 -0.70
N ARG A 40 6.62 1.64 -0.56
CA ARG A 40 5.45 2.02 0.27
C ARG A 40 4.15 1.36 -0.20
N VAL A 41 3.94 1.21 -1.50
CA VAL A 41 2.72 0.61 -2.06
C VAL A 41 2.69 -0.89 -1.79
N GLU A 42 3.80 -1.57 -2.01
CA GLU A 42 3.93 -3.01 -1.74
C GLU A 42 3.80 -3.30 -0.24
N ALA A 43 4.41 -2.49 0.61
CA ALA A 43 4.28 -2.59 2.06
C ALA A 43 2.81 -2.38 2.50
N ALA A 44 2.12 -1.39 1.94
CA ALA A 44 0.70 -1.16 2.21
C ALA A 44 -0.16 -2.36 1.77
N TYR A 45 0.10 -2.92 0.59
CA TYR A 45 -0.64 -4.07 0.08
C TYR A 45 -0.41 -5.31 0.94
N ARG A 46 0.84 -5.63 1.26
CA ARG A 46 1.20 -6.74 2.12
C ARG A 46 0.57 -6.63 3.50
N GLN A 47 0.56 -5.43 4.09
CA GLN A 47 -0.13 -5.20 5.35
C GLN A 47 -1.65 -5.39 5.23
N ALA A 48 -2.25 -4.91 4.14
CA ALA A 48 -3.69 -5.06 3.92
C ALA A 48 -4.09 -6.54 3.77
N VAL A 49 -3.36 -7.33 2.98
CA VAL A 49 -3.63 -8.77 2.87
C VAL A 49 -3.41 -9.46 4.22
N ALA A 50 -2.32 -9.13 4.93
CA ALA A 50 -2.03 -9.71 6.25
C ALA A 50 -3.02 -9.27 7.36
N SER A 51 -3.80 -8.20 7.15
CA SER A 51 -4.78 -7.74 8.14
C SER A 51 -5.98 -8.66 8.27
N VAL A 52 -6.20 -9.56 7.29
CA VAL A 52 -7.30 -10.54 7.30
C VAL A 52 -6.70 -11.94 7.21
N PRO A 53 -6.91 -12.80 8.22
CA PRO A 53 -6.43 -14.19 8.19
C PRO A 53 -6.92 -14.93 6.95
N GLU A 54 -6.06 -15.76 6.37
CA GLU A 54 -6.34 -16.59 5.18
C GLU A 54 -6.62 -15.84 3.87
N ALA A 55 -6.53 -14.50 3.87
CA ALA A 55 -6.64 -13.72 2.64
C ALA A 55 -5.47 -13.99 1.71
N THR A 56 -5.77 -14.20 0.43
CA THR A 56 -4.78 -14.42 -0.64
C THR A 56 -4.72 -13.24 -1.61
N GLY A 57 -5.68 -12.31 -1.52
CA GLY A 57 -5.71 -11.11 -2.36
C GLY A 57 -6.76 -10.10 -1.92
N LEU A 58 -6.86 -9.01 -2.68
CA LEU A 58 -7.83 -7.94 -2.47
C LEU A 58 -8.61 -7.67 -3.76
N ILE A 59 -9.90 -7.38 -3.65
CA ILE A 59 -10.73 -6.82 -4.72
C ILE A 59 -11.30 -5.47 -4.28
N ASN A 60 -11.95 -4.74 -5.21
CA ASN A 60 -12.51 -3.41 -4.94
C ASN A 60 -11.50 -2.47 -4.27
N VAL A 61 -10.26 -2.51 -4.77
CA VAL A 61 -9.12 -1.84 -4.14
C VAL A 61 -9.24 -0.33 -4.31
N SER A 62 -9.06 0.39 -3.21
CA SER A 62 -8.90 1.84 -3.15
C SER A 62 -7.52 2.17 -2.60
N VAL A 63 -6.83 3.06 -3.29
CA VAL A 63 -5.50 3.56 -2.91
C VAL A 63 -5.63 5.03 -2.57
N SER A 64 -5.21 5.41 -1.37
CA SER A 64 -5.11 6.81 -0.96
C SER A 64 -3.68 7.14 -0.56
N GLU A 65 -3.26 8.37 -0.84
CA GLU A 65 -1.97 8.88 -0.40
C GLU A 65 -2.17 10.06 0.57
N ASN A 66 -1.38 10.07 1.63
CA ASN A 66 -1.27 11.17 2.56
C ASN A 66 0.17 11.66 2.58
N TRP A 67 0.35 12.94 2.23
CA TRP A 67 1.65 13.57 2.10
C TRP A 67 1.82 14.58 3.23
N SER A 68 2.97 14.54 3.89
CA SER A 68 3.32 15.45 4.97
C SER A 68 4.67 16.08 4.69
N TRP A 69 4.74 17.39 4.83
CA TRP A 69 5.98 18.15 4.68
C TRP A 69 6.62 18.37 6.04
N TRP A 70 7.88 18.00 6.15
CA TRP A 70 8.77 18.29 7.26
C TRP A 70 9.83 19.26 6.77
N PHE A 71 10.49 19.98 7.68
CA PHE A 71 11.41 21.07 7.34
C PHE A 71 12.52 20.68 6.34
N ILE A 72 12.96 19.42 6.35
CA ILE A 72 14.01 18.87 5.47
C ILE A 72 13.59 17.62 4.68
N ALA A 73 12.31 17.21 4.75
CA ALA A 73 11.87 15.97 4.14
C ALA A 73 10.38 15.99 3.80
N THR A 74 9.97 15.20 2.82
CA THR A 74 8.55 14.87 2.61
C THR A 74 8.31 13.44 3.03
N SER A 75 7.24 13.19 3.77
CA SER A 75 6.74 11.83 4.03
C SER A 75 5.55 11.57 3.13
N ARG A 76 5.50 10.39 2.52
CA ARG A 76 4.36 9.91 1.74
C ARG A 76 3.93 8.56 2.30
N CYS A 77 2.73 8.52 2.82
CA CYS A 77 2.09 7.31 3.29
C CYS A 77 1.01 6.90 2.30
N THR A 78 1.09 5.68 1.81
CA THR A 78 0.07 5.04 0.98
C THR A 78 -0.78 4.15 1.88
N THR A 79 -2.09 4.35 1.85
CA THR A 79 -3.07 3.47 2.48
C THR A 79 -3.81 2.72 1.39
N ILE A 80 -3.87 1.40 1.51
CA ILE A 80 -4.62 0.51 0.62
C ILE A 80 -5.78 -0.07 1.42
N LYS A 81 -6.98 0.05 0.86
CA LYS A 81 -8.21 -0.55 1.39
C LYS A 81 -8.83 -1.43 0.31
N GLY A 82 -9.53 -2.48 0.71
CA GLY A 82 -10.25 -3.35 -0.21
C GLY A 82 -11.05 -4.42 0.49
N ASP A 83 -11.67 -5.28 -0.30
CA ASP A 83 -12.29 -6.52 0.19
C ASP A 83 -11.26 -7.64 0.11
N ALA A 84 -10.92 -8.23 1.25
CA ALA A 84 -10.07 -9.41 1.32
C ALA A 84 -10.78 -10.60 0.70
N ILE A 85 -10.06 -11.34 -0.12
CA ILE A 85 -10.55 -12.55 -0.75
C ILE A 85 -9.62 -13.74 -0.46
N LYS A 86 -10.22 -14.92 -0.38
CA LYS A 86 -9.52 -16.20 -0.43
C LYS A 86 -9.87 -16.88 -1.74
N GLU A 87 -8.86 -17.16 -2.54
CA GLU A 87 -9.02 -17.96 -3.74
C GLU A 87 -9.41 -19.39 -3.39
N GLN A 88 -10.44 -19.92 -4.05
CA GLN A 88 -10.86 -21.31 -3.93
C GLN A 88 -10.36 -22.07 -5.16
N LYS A 89 -9.53 -23.09 -4.94
CA LYS A 89 -9.09 -24.01 -6.00
C LYS A 89 -10.23 -24.91 -6.45
#